data_AF-A0A960GC98-F1
#
_entry.id   AF-A0A960GC98-F1
#
_cell.length_a   1.000
_cell.length_b   1.000
_cell.length_c   1.000
_cell.angle_alpha   90.00
_cell.angle_beta   90.00
_cell.angle_gamma   90.00
#
_symmetry.space_group_name_H-M   'P 1'
#
loop_
_entity.id
_entity.type
_entity.pdbx_description
1 polymer ?
#
loop_
_entity_poly.entity_id
_entity_poly.type
_entity_poly.pdbx_seq_one_letter_code
_entity_poly.pdbx_strand_id
1 'polypeptide(L)'
;VLHANHTVLQPTIAADVCGDLGIPFVVYPHGSDIEYTIRRDERYRDLAGEALREAAGLITGSVEMFSRIEALYPDLAADLRGRWAVVGVGVDTSQFSPVPFAERRQSIEAFVRTEPGGGKPPELAAELVARLAAGDLEVITEQQHAYARELPDDDVASRLAALPWEDGKFVIFVGALTVGKGVQSVLAAWPEVIRQVPEAHLIIVGSGAYREVLEAFVRAIDAGDTGLIEHLVAHGNDYDITHTSGPWTDVAAYLADPRHRATFDAARGRMADHVVFTGRLDHDRLSKVFPCADLAVFPSVLPEAYPLVLMESLASGVLPCASDLTGLGEGLRDLEPLLGADIDVDRLRLPMADDIRVAAIADSLVSLLRDPAVPRLRPRLREIAVTFYDWRVRAGQMVRAYTELAT
;
A
#
# COMPACT_ATOMS: atom_id res chain seq x y z
N VAL A 1 -2.75 25.70 20.96
CA VAL A 1 -3.21 25.61 19.56
C VAL A 1 -4.24 24.49 19.47
N LEU A 2 -5.32 24.67 18.73
CA LEU A 2 -6.24 23.60 18.37
C LEU A 2 -5.74 22.95 17.06
N HIS A 3 -5.74 21.62 16.98
CA HIS A 3 -5.40 20.89 15.76
C HIS A 3 -6.69 20.40 15.10
N ALA A 4 -6.99 20.92 13.91
CA ALA A 4 -8.13 20.47 13.11
C ALA A 4 -7.65 19.49 12.04
N ASN A 5 -8.15 18.25 12.08
CA ASN A 5 -7.89 17.25 11.03
C ASN A 5 -8.82 17.46 9.85
N HIS A 6 -8.34 17.08 8.66
CA HIS A 6 -8.98 17.32 7.36
C HIS A 6 -8.99 18.82 7.03
N THR A 7 -9.38 19.15 5.80
CA THR A 7 -9.38 20.52 5.29
C THR A 7 -10.76 21.17 5.41
N VAL A 8 -11.81 20.40 5.68
CA VAL A 8 -13.20 20.89 5.82
C VAL A 8 -13.91 20.23 7.01
N LEU A 9 -14.98 20.89 7.49
CA LEU A 9 -15.76 20.57 8.69
C LEU A 9 -15.05 20.81 10.01
N GLN A 10 -13.98 20.07 10.35
CA GLN A 10 -13.27 20.37 11.61
C GLN A 10 -12.62 21.76 11.58
N PRO A 11 -11.93 22.18 10.49
CA PRO A 11 -11.41 23.53 10.41
C PRO A 11 -12.49 24.61 10.43
N THR A 12 -13.66 24.34 9.84
CA THR A 12 -14.80 25.27 9.85
C THR A 12 -15.32 25.48 11.28
N ILE A 13 -15.51 24.38 12.02
CA ILE A 13 -15.89 24.46 13.44
C ILE A 13 -14.80 25.13 14.27
N ALA A 14 -13.53 24.88 13.94
CA ALA A 14 -12.41 25.53 14.60
C ALA A 14 -12.45 27.05 14.36
N ALA A 15 -12.62 27.51 13.12
CA ALA A 15 -12.76 28.93 12.79
C ALA A 15 -13.82 29.64 13.65
N ASP A 16 -15.03 29.07 13.72
CA ASP A 16 -16.14 29.61 14.52
C ASP A 16 -15.80 29.72 16.02
N VAL A 17 -15.23 28.66 16.61
CA VAL A 17 -15.06 28.57 18.08
C VAL A 17 -13.75 29.20 18.54
N CYS A 18 -12.68 29.09 17.77
CA CYS A 18 -11.34 29.55 18.13
C CYS A 18 -11.22 31.07 18.12
N GLY A 19 -11.94 31.75 17.21
CA GLY A 19 -11.99 33.21 17.14
C GLY A 19 -12.51 33.81 18.45
N ASP A 20 -13.65 33.31 18.93
CA ASP A 20 -14.28 33.78 20.18
C ASP A 20 -13.44 33.47 21.43
N LEU A 21 -12.69 32.37 21.42
CA LEU A 21 -11.87 31.93 22.56
C LEU A 21 -10.45 32.50 22.55
N GLY A 22 -10.03 33.18 21.46
CA GLY A 22 -8.64 33.64 21.30
C GLY A 22 -7.62 32.50 21.27
N ILE A 23 -8.03 31.32 20.79
CA ILE A 23 -7.18 30.12 20.70
C ILE A 23 -6.75 29.95 19.24
N PRO A 24 -5.45 30.02 18.88
CA PRO A 24 -5.04 29.77 17.50
C PRO A 24 -5.31 28.30 17.12
N PHE A 25 -5.67 28.05 15.87
CA PHE A 25 -5.83 26.69 15.35
C PHE A 25 -4.99 26.46 14.10
N VAL A 26 -4.59 25.21 13.87
CA VAL A 26 -3.90 24.77 12.66
C VAL A 26 -4.72 23.70 11.94
N VAL A 27 -4.53 23.62 10.64
CA VAL A 27 -5.21 22.63 9.78
C VAL A 27 -4.22 21.55 9.36
N TYR A 28 -4.64 20.29 9.43
CA TYR A 28 -3.91 19.13 8.91
C TYR A 28 -4.74 18.42 7.83
N PRO A 29 -4.52 18.71 6.54
CA PRO A 29 -5.26 18.11 5.43
C PRO A 29 -5.04 16.59 5.32
N HIS A 30 -6.07 15.85 4.89
CA HIS A 30 -5.93 14.47 4.42
C HIS A 30 -6.23 14.41 2.91
N GLY A 31 -5.64 13.45 2.20
CA GLY A 31 -5.89 13.35 0.75
C GLY A 31 -7.34 12.97 0.43
N SER A 32 -7.97 12.15 1.27
CA SER A 32 -9.34 11.67 1.05
C SER A 32 -10.38 12.79 1.10
N ASP A 33 -10.27 13.75 2.02
CA ASP A 33 -11.21 14.88 2.04
C ASP A 33 -11.01 15.83 0.86
N ILE A 34 -9.77 16.03 0.41
CA ILE A 34 -9.49 16.81 -0.79
C ILE A 34 -10.13 16.16 -2.03
N GLU A 35 -9.84 14.89 -2.28
CA GLU A 35 -10.23 14.22 -3.53
C GLU A 35 -11.72 13.89 -3.59
N TYR A 36 -12.29 13.42 -2.48
CA TYR A 36 -13.66 12.89 -2.47
C TYR A 36 -14.70 13.88 -1.95
N THR A 37 -14.28 14.96 -1.30
CA THR A 37 -15.20 15.97 -0.74
C THR A 37 -15.02 17.34 -1.41
N ILE A 38 -13.84 17.96 -1.25
CA ILE A 38 -13.60 19.37 -1.64
C ILE A 38 -13.55 19.56 -3.16
N ARG A 39 -12.97 18.60 -3.89
CA ARG A 39 -12.95 18.66 -5.35
C ARG A 39 -14.33 18.40 -5.97
N ARG A 40 -15.21 17.68 -5.25
CA ARG A 40 -16.50 17.23 -5.79
C ARG A 40 -17.67 18.20 -5.52
N ASP A 41 -17.56 19.05 -4.50
CA ASP A 41 -18.66 19.95 -4.12
C ASP A 41 -18.12 21.34 -3.74
N GLU A 42 -18.63 22.36 -4.41
CA GLU A 42 -18.23 23.76 -4.22
C GLU A 42 -18.52 24.25 -2.80
N ARG A 43 -19.59 23.78 -2.15
CA ARG A 43 -19.93 24.20 -0.78
C ARG A 43 -18.83 23.83 0.21
N TYR A 44 -18.26 22.63 0.08
CA TYR A 44 -17.16 22.20 0.95
C TYR A 44 -15.85 22.92 0.60
N ARG A 45 -15.67 23.30 -0.67
CA ARG A 45 -14.53 24.11 -1.10
C ARG A 45 -14.58 25.50 -0.47
N ASP A 46 -15.75 26.13 -0.48
CA ASP A 46 -15.91 27.47 0.11
C ASP A 46 -15.66 27.44 1.62
N LEU A 47 -16.27 26.49 2.34
CA LEU A 47 -16.07 26.30 3.78
C LEU A 47 -14.61 26.00 4.15
N ALA A 48 -13.90 25.22 3.35
CA ALA A 48 -12.48 24.95 3.55
C ALA A 48 -11.63 26.20 3.29
N GLY A 49 -11.93 26.97 2.23
CA GLY A 49 -11.23 28.21 1.93
C GLY A 49 -11.41 29.27 3.02
N GLU A 50 -12.60 29.40 3.60
CA GLU A 50 -12.86 30.27 4.75
C GLU A 50 -12.03 29.85 5.97
N ALA A 51 -12.08 28.58 6.35
CA ALA A 51 -11.31 28.07 7.48
C ALA A 51 -9.79 28.20 7.28
N LEU A 52 -9.29 28.00 6.06
CA LEU A 52 -7.87 28.16 5.74
C LEU A 52 -7.39 29.61 5.91
N ARG A 53 -8.23 30.61 5.59
CA ARG A 53 -7.92 32.04 5.82
C ARG A 53 -7.78 32.37 7.29
N GLU A 54 -8.61 31.76 8.14
CA GLU A 54 -8.65 32.04 9.58
C GLU A 54 -7.66 31.23 10.40
N ALA A 55 -7.20 30.08 9.88
CA ALA A 55 -6.21 29.25 10.56
C ALA A 55 -4.95 30.06 10.88
N ALA A 56 -4.29 29.75 11.99
CA ALA A 56 -2.98 30.30 12.33
C ALA A 56 -1.89 29.71 11.41
N GLY A 57 -2.03 28.45 11.01
CA GLY A 57 -1.13 27.83 10.05
C GLY A 57 -1.65 26.52 9.46
N LEU A 58 -0.95 26.06 8.43
CA LEU A 58 -1.20 24.79 7.75
C LEU A 58 -0.06 23.82 8.05
N ILE A 59 -0.38 22.60 8.47
CA ILE A 59 0.61 21.54 8.63
C ILE A 59 0.25 20.43 7.66
N THR A 60 1.14 20.09 6.74
CA THR A 60 0.91 18.98 5.80
C THR A 60 1.82 17.80 6.08
N GLY A 61 1.37 16.61 5.72
CA GLY A 61 2.21 15.40 5.79
C GLY A 61 3.39 15.44 4.82
N SER A 62 3.23 16.12 3.68
CA SER A 62 4.18 16.15 2.57
C SER A 62 4.16 17.50 1.84
N VAL A 63 5.17 17.75 1.02
CA VAL A 63 5.20 18.91 0.12
C VAL A 63 4.13 18.78 -0.96
N GLU A 64 3.92 17.57 -1.48
CA GLU A 64 2.89 17.31 -2.49
C GLU A 64 1.48 17.64 -2.00
N MET A 65 1.17 17.31 -0.74
CA MET A 65 -0.12 17.65 -0.13
C MET A 65 -0.34 19.16 -0.07
N PHE A 66 0.72 19.93 0.23
CA PHE A 66 0.65 21.39 0.19
C PHE A 66 0.37 21.89 -1.24
N SER A 67 1.07 21.36 -2.25
CA SER A 67 0.82 21.72 -3.65
C SER A 67 -0.63 21.45 -4.09
N ARG A 68 -1.30 20.42 -3.55
CA ARG A 68 -2.74 20.19 -3.81
C ARG A 68 -3.60 21.30 -3.22
N ILE A 69 -3.31 21.77 -2.02
CA ILE A 69 -4.02 22.89 -1.39
C ILE A 69 -3.78 24.18 -2.18
N GLU A 70 -2.55 24.46 -2.61
CA GLU A 70 -2.24 25.62 -3.44
C GLU A 70 -3.01 25.62 -4.77
N ALA A 71 -3.12 24.45 -5.41
CA ALA A 71 -3.88 24.31 -6.65
C ALA A 71 -5.38 24.55 -6.46
N LEU A 72 -5.92 24.27 -5.26
CA LEU A 72 -7.33 24.50 -4.92
C LEU A 72 -7.61 25.96 -4.53
N TYR A 73 -6.65 26.61 -3.87
CA TYR A 73 -6.78 27.97 -3.34
C TYR A 73 -5.61 28.85 -3.78
N PRO A 74 -5.46 29.15 -5.08
CA PRO A 74 -4.33 29.93 -5.60
C PRO A 74 -4.22 31.32 -4.96
N ASP A 75 -5.35 31.94 -4.62
CA ASP A 75 -5.40 33.25 -3.96
C ASP A 75 -4.86 33.22 -2.52
N LEU A 76 -4.81 32.04 -1.88
CA LEU A 76 -4.29 31.84 -0.53
C LEU A 76 -2.84 31.33 -0.52
N ALA A 77 -2.30 30.91 -1.67
CA ALA A 77 -1.04 30.17 -1.76
C ALA A 77 0.16 30.92 -1.15
N ALA A 78 0.27 32.24 -1.40
CA ALA A 78 1.36 33.06 -0.87
C ALA A 78 1.27 33.22 0.65
N ASP A 79 0.07 33.46 1.17
CA ASP A 79 -0.21 33.55 2.61
C ASP A 79 0.07 32.21 3.30
N LEU A 80 -0.55 31.13 2.82
CA LEU A 80 -0.39 29.79 3.40
C LEU A 80 1.07 29.34 3.41
N ARG A 81 1.85 29.62 2.36
CA ARG A 81 3.28 29.30 2.31
C ARG A 81 4.09 30.01 3.40
N GLY A 82 3.67 31.22 3.80
CA GLY A 82 4.32 31.98 4.88
C GLY A 82 4.09 31.40 6.28
N ARG A 83 3.10 30.51 6.44
CA ARG A 83 2.65 29.93 7.71
C ARG A 83 2.30 28.45 7.51
N TRP A 84 3.24 27.76 6.87
CA TRP A 84 3.17 26.34 6.56
C TRP A 84 4.35 25.58 7.16
N ALA A 85 4.07 24.37 7.67
CA ALA A 85 5.09 23.42 8.10
C ALA A 85 4.80 22.02 7.52
N VAL A 86 5.87 21.24 7.32
CA VAL A 86 5.76 19.84 6.91
C VAL A 86 6.05 18.94 8.11
N VAL A 87 5.04 18.17 8.53
CA VAL A 87 5.17 17.14 9.55
C VAL A 87 4.46 15.87 9.07
N GLY A 88 5.26 14.95 8.54
CA GLY A 88 4.79 13.63 8.14
C GLY A 88 4.30 12.79 9.31
N VAL A 89 3.59 11.70 8.99
CA VAL A 89 3.20 10.70 9.99
C VAL A 89 4.37 9.81 10.37
N GLY A 90 4.21 9.10 11.48
CA GLY A 90 5.25 8.24 12.04
C GLY A 90 4.89 6.76 12.02
N VAL A 91 5.81 5.96 12.52
CA VAL A 91 5.67 4.52 12.73
C VAL A 91 5.98 4.18 14.19
N ASP A 92 5.27 3.21 14.75
CA ASP A 92 5.59 2.66 16.07
C ASP A 92 6.75 1.67 15.93
N THR A 93 7.97 2.17 16.17
CA THR A 93 9.16 1.34 16.11
C THR A 93 9.28 0.37 17.28
N SER A 94 8.47 0.49 18.34
CA SER A 94 8.42 -0.52 19.40
C SER A 94 7.56 -1.73 19.01
N GLN A 95 6.60 -1.53 18.10
CA GLN A 95 5.74 -2.58 17.57
C GLN A 95 6.33 -3.27 16.34
N PHE A 96 6.77 -2.49 15.36
CA PHE A 96 7.42 -3.01 14.16
C PHE A 96 8.93 -3.04 14.38
N SER A 97 9.55 -4.22 14.26
CA SER A 97 10.99 -4.40 14.43
C SER A 97 11.51 -5.53 13.56
N PRO A 98 12.79 -5.49 13.10
CA PRO A 98 13.33 -6.55 12.27
C PRO A 98 13.39 -7.90 13.00
N VAL A 99 13.03 -8.95 12.27
CA VAL A 99 13.20 -10.35 12.69
C VAL A 99 14.44 -10.91 11.99
N PRO A 100 15.42 -11.49 12.71
CA PRO A 100 16.51 -12.22 12.07
C PRO A 100 15.98 -13.34 11.18
N PHE A 101 16.61 -13.60 10.03
CA PHE A 101 16.12 -14.63 9.11
C PHE A 101 16.04 -16.03 9.74
N ALA A 102 16.99 -16.37 10.61
CA ALA A 102 16.98 -17.61 11.38
C ALA A 102 15.79 -17.74 12.37
N GLU A 103 15.11 -16.63 12.67
CA GLU A 103 14.00 -16.55 13.62
C GLU A 103 12.64 -16.35 12.93
N ARG A 104 12.59 -16.31 11.59
CA ARG A 104 11.33 -16.16 10.83
C ARG A 104 10.29 -17.19 11.25
N ARG A 105 10.66 -18.47 11.34
CA ARG A 105 9.74 -19.55 11.78
C ARG A 105 9.17 -19.27 13.18
N GLN A 106 10.00 -18.85 14.13
CA GLN A 106 9.54 -18.52 15.48
C GLN A 106 8.56 -17.33 15.48
N SER A 107 8.80 -16.32 14.64
CA SER A 107 7.88 -15.19 14.47
C SER A 107 6.53 -15.63 13.90
N ILE A 108 6.54 -16.56 12.94
CA ILE A 108 5.30 -17.13 12.36
C ILE A 108 4.58 -18.02 13.37
N GLU A 109 5.28 -18.80 14.18
CA GLU A 109 4.66 -19.51 15.31
C GLU A 109 4.03 -18.54 16.32
N ALA A 110 4.63 -17.37 16.54
CA ALA A 110 4.03 -16.31 17.35
C ALA A 110 2.77 -15.75 16.72
N PHE A 111 2.73 -15.63 15.38
CA PHE A 111 1.52 -15.25 14.65
C PHE A 111 0.43 -16.31 14.81
N VAL A 112 0.75 -17.59 14.66
CA VAL A 112 -0.22 -18.70 14.85
C VAL A 112 -0.83 -18.70 16.25
N ARG A 113 -0.03 -18.38 17.29
CA ARG A 113 -0.53 -18.25 18.67
C ARG A 113 -1.51 -17.09 18.91
N THR A 114 -1.65 -16.17 17.95
CA THR A 114 -2.70 -15.14 18.00
C THR A 114 -4.08 -15.68 17.60
N GLU A 115 -4.16 -16.97 17.24
CA GLU A 115 -5.38 -17.65 16.76
C GLU A 115 -6.09 -16.80 15.69
N PRO A 116 -5.40 -16.49 14.56
CA PRO A 116 -6.00 -15.68 13.51
C PRO A 116 -7.13 -16.46 12.83
N GLY A 117 -8.17 -15.75 12.41
CA GLY A 117 -9.34 -16.33 11.74
C GLY A 117 -10.59 -15.47 11.90
N GLY A 118 -11.72 -15.99 11.45
CA GLY A 118 -13.02 -15.33 11.39
C GLY A 118 -13.29 -14.60 10.08
N GLY A 119 -12.32 -14.59 9.15
CA GLY A 119 -12.40 -13.98 7.83
C GLY A 119 -12.95 -14.93 6.79
N LYS A 120 -12.24 -15.09 5.65
CA LYS A 120 -12.68 -15.99 4.57
C LYS A 120 -12.41 -17.45 4.95
N PRO A 121 -13.43 -18.32 4.95
CA PRO A 121 -13.25 -19.75 5.17
C PRO A 121 -12.70 -20.46 3.91
N PRO A 122 -11.93 -21.55 4.05
CA PRO A 122 -11.37 -22.29 2.93
C PRO A 122 -12.43 -22.86 1.98
N GLU A 123 -13.64 -23.13 2.47
CA GLU A 123 -14.77 -23.61 1.65
C GLU A 123 -15.21 -22.57 0.63
N LEU A 124 -15.23 -21.27 0.99
CA LEU A 124 -15.56 -20.20 0.04
C LEU A 124 -14.46 -20.02 -1.01
N ALA A 125 -13.19 -20.16 -0.63
CA ALA A 125 -12.09 -20.16 -1.58
C ALA A 125 -12.19 -21.33 -2.56
N ALA A 126 -12.52 -22.54 -2.09
CA ALA A 126 -12.75 -23.70 -2.94
C ALA A 126 -13.97 -23.53 -3.87
N GLU A 127 -15.06 -22.93 -3.37
CA GLU A 127 -16.25 -22.62 -4.16
C GLU A 127 -15.92 -21.63 -5.29
N LEU A 128 -15.17 -20.56 -5.00
CA LEU A 128 -14.72 -19.60 -6.01
C LEU A 128 -14.00 -20.31 -7.15
N VAL A 129 -13.02 -21.16 -6.83
CA VAL A 129 -12.26 -21.94 -7.81
C VAL A 129 -13.17 -22.85 -8.64
N ALA A 130 -14.10 -23.55 -7.98
CA ALA A 130 -15.00 -24.50 -8.65
C ALA A 130 -15.99 -23.81 -9.60
N ARG A 131 -16.59 -22.69 -9.17
CA ARG A 131 -17.56 -21.93 -9.98
C ARG A 131 -16.89 -21.24 -11.16
N LEU A 132 -15.70 -20.65 -10.96
CA LEU A 132 -14.90 -20.10 -12.06
C LEU A 132 -14.53 -21.19 -13.09
N ALA A 133 -14.19 -22.40 -12.64
CA ALA A 133 -13.93 -23.52 -13.54
C ALA A 133 -15.15 -23.96 -14.36
N ALA A 134 -16.36 -23.68 -13.86
CA ALA A 134 -17.62 -23.91 -14.57
C ALA A 134 -18.02 -22.72 -15.48
N GLY A 135 -17.20 -21.66 -15.54
CA GLY A 135 -17.49 -20.45 -16.32
C GLY A 135 -18.45 -19.47 -15.64
N ASP A 136 -18.74 -19.66 -14.35
CA ASP A 136 -19.58 -18.76 -13.56
C ASP A 136 -18.73 -17.63 -12.99
N LEU A 137 -18.91 -16.43 -13.54
CA LEU A 137 -18.21 -15.21 -13.14
C LEU A 137 -18.96 -14.42 -12.07
N GLU A 138 -20.23 -14.72 -11.82
CA GLU A 138 -21.06 -14.03 -10.82
C GLU A 138 -20.53 -14.27 -9.40
N VAL A 139 -19.89 -15.43 -9.18
CA VAL A 139 -19.23 -15.77 -7.92
C VAL A 139 -18.23 -14.69 -7.45
N ILE A 140 -17.58 -13.97 -8.37
CA ILE A 140 -16.58 -12.95 -8.03
C ILE A 140 -17.25 -11.81 -7.25
N THR A 141 -18.45 -11.37 -7.66
CA THR A 141 -19.18 -10.29 -7.00
C THR A 141 -20.00 -10.79 -5.82
N GLU A 142 -20.60 -11.99 -5.93
CA GLU A 142 -21.41 -12.58 -4.86
C GLU A 142 -20.60 -12.79 -3.57
N GLN A 143 -19.36 -13.26 -3.67
CA GLN A 143 -18.54 -13.56 -2.49
C GLN A 143 -17.96 -12.34 -1.78
N GLN A 144 -17.96 -11.15 -2.40
CA GLN A 144 -17.36 -9.93 -1.82
C GLN A 144 -17.92 -9.54 -0.45
N HIS A 145 -19.11 -10.03 -0.11
CA HIS A 145 -19.83 -9.76 1.13
C HIS A 145 -20.16 -11.03 1.94
N ALA A 146 -19.64 -12.19 1.54
CA ALA A 146 -19.99 -13.47 2.15
C ALA A 146 -19.25 -13.79 3.47
N TYR A 147 -18.26 -12.97 3.85
CA TYR A 147 -17.42 -13.19 5.02
C TYR A 147 -16.96 -11.87 5.67
N ALA A 148 -16.42 -11.95 6.89
CA ALA A 148 -15.94 -10.78 7.63
C ALA A 148 -14.57 -10.33 7.11
N ARG A 149 -14.57 -9.49 6.07
CA ARG A 149 -13.35 -8.97 5.40
C ARG A 149 -12.33 -8.31 6.33
N GLU A 150 -12.75 -7.83 7.49
CA GLU A 150 -11.87 -7.13 8.44
C GLU A 150 -11.05 -8.08 9.33
N LEU A 151 -11.23 -9.40 9.16
CA LEU A 151 -10.53 -10.42 9.92
C LEU A 151 -9.57 -11.23 9.02
N PRO A 152 -8.55 -11.88 9.61
CA PRO A 152 -7.71 -12.83 8.90
C PRO A 152 -8.51 -14.04 8.42
N ASP A 153 -8.06 -14.68 7.34
CA ASP A 153 -8.69 -15.91 6.84
C ASP A 153 -8.59 -17.06 7.86
N ASP A 154 -9.57 -17.97 7.84
CA ASP A 154 -9.65 -19.06 8.82
C ASP A 154 -8.46 -20.03 8.74
N ASP A 155 -7.87 -20.16 7.55
CA ASP A 155 -6.75 -21.06 7.27
C ASP A 155 -5.40 -20.32 7.16
N VAL A 156 -5.35 -19.01 7.46
CA VAL A 156 -4.12 -18.22 7.29
C VAL A 156 -2.97 -18.75 8.15
N ALA A 157 -3.27 -19.27 9.34
CA ALA A 157 -2.28 -19.84 10.25
C ALA A 157 -1.56 -21.04 9.62
N SER A 158 -2.32 -21.98 9.05
CA SER A 158 -1.75 -23.17 8.43
C SER A 158 -1.04 -22.83 7.12
N ARG A 159 -1.61 -21.94 6.30
CA ARG A 159 -0.98 -21.50 5.04
C ARG A 159 0.35 -20.79 5.27
N LEU A 160 0.41 -19.85 6.20
CA LEU A 160 1.68 -19.19 6.53
C LEU A 160 2.66 -20.17 7.19
N ALA A 161 2.23 -21.06 8.09
CA ALA A 161 3.13 -22.05 8.71
C ALA A 161 3.74 -23.05 7.71
N ALA A 162 3.07 -23.30 6.59
CA ALA A 162 3.53 -24.22 5.54
C ALA A 162 4.61 -23.63 4.61
N LEU A 163 4.80 -22.31 4.61
CA LEU A 163 5.79 -21.65 3.76
C LEU A 163 7.23 -21.98 4.18
N PRO A 164 8.19 -22.03 3.22
CA PRO A 164 9.58 -22.38 3.49
C PRO A 164 10.37 -21.19 4.08
N TRP A 165 10.06 -20.77 5.31
CA TRP A 165 10.61 -19.54 5.92
C TRP A 165 12.13 -19.48 6.06
N GLU A 166 12.82 -20.64 6.11
CA GLU A 166 14.27 -20.75 6.23
C GLU A 166 15.00 -20.32 4.95
N ASP A 167 14.53 -20.82 3.81
CA ASP A 167 15.25 -20.77 2.54
C ASP A 167 14.48 -20.01 1.45
N GLY A 168 13.21 -19.67 1.71
CA GLY A 168 12.33 -18.94 0.81
C GLY A 168 12.63 -17.45 0.74
N LYS A 169 12.17 -16.84 -0.35
CA LYS A 169 12.24 -15.41 -0.61
C LYS A 169 10.84 -14.82 -0.54
N PHE A 170 10.64 -13.78 0.25
CA PHE A 170 9.29 -13.29 0.55
C PHE A 170 9.11 -11.84 0.11
N VAL A 171 8.12 -11.60 -0.75
CA VAL A 171 7.63 -10.26 -1.10
C VAL A 171 6.30 -10.07 -0.43
N ILE A 172 6.08 -8.94 0.24
CA ILE A 172 4.82 -8.64 0.92
C ILE A 172 4.17 -7.37 0.37
N PHE A 173 2.87 -7.45 0.09
CA PHE A 173 2.00 -6.29 -0.11
C PHE A 173 1.17 -6.10 1.15
N VAL A 174 1.02 -4.85 1.60
CA VAL A 174 0.13 -4.48 2.71
C VAL A 174 -0.72 -3.29 2.28
N GLY A 175 -2.05 -3.47 2.29
CA GLY A 175 -2.97 -2.38 1.98
C GLY A 175 -4.39 -2.84 1.69
N ALA A 176 -5.30 -1.89 1.47
CA ALA A 176 -6.63 -2.21 1.00
C ALA A 176 -6.58 -2.92 -0.37
N LEU A 177 -7.48 -3.87 -0.61
CA LEU A 177 -7.62 -4.53 -1.91
C LEU A 177 -8.67 -3.74 -2.71
N THR A 178 -8.17 -2.76 -3.46
CA THR A 178 -8.93 -1.86 -4.36
C THR A 178 -8.14 -1.69 -5.65
N VAL A 179 -8.80 -1.28 -6.75
CA VAL A 179 -8.14 -1.01 -8.05
C VAL A 179 -6.97 -0.05 -7.89
N GLY A 180 -7.14 0.97 -7.04
CA GLY A 180 -6.14 2.00 -6.77
C GLY A 180 -4.80 1.49 -6.25
N LYS A 181 -4.77 0.27 -5.71
CA LYS A 181 -3.58 -0.31 -5.08
C LYS A 181 -2.75 -1.17 -6.02
N GLY A 182 -3.23 -1.45 -7.24
CA GLY A 182 -2.44 -2.00 -8.34
C GLY A 182 -1.89 -3.41 -8.13
N VAL A 183 -2.51 -4.22 -7.27
CA VAL A 183 -2.07 -5.58 -6.96
C VAL A 183 -2.10 -6.49 -8.20
N GLN A 184 -3.03 -6.25 -9.14
CA GLN A 184 -3.11 -6.97 -10.41
C GLN A 184 -1.82 -6.91 -11.23
N SER A 185 -1.09 -5.78 -11.17
CA SER A 185 0.16 -5.58 -11.91
C SER A 185 1.29 -6.42 -11.30
N VAL A 186 1.30 -6.58 -9.97
CA VAL A 186 2.24 -7.48 -9.29
C VAL A 186 1.91 -8.94 -9.58
N LEU A 187 0.62 -9.31 -9.58
CA LEU A 187 0.20 -10.66 -9.94
C LEU A 187 0.54 -11.00 -11.40
N ALA A 188 0.42 -10.05 -12.33
CA ALA A 188 0.82 -10.23 -13.72
C ALA A 188 2.34 -10.35 -13.90
N ALA A 189 3.12 -9.67 -13.06
CA ALA A 189 4.58 -9.77 -13.04
C ALA A 189 5.07 -11.08 -12.38
N TRP A 190 4.27 -11.67 -11.49
CA TRP A 190 4.68 -12.78 -10.64
C TRP A 190 5.12 -14.05 -11.40
N PRO A 191 4.48 -14.47 -12.51
CA PRO A 191 4.97 -15.58 -13.35
C PRO A 191 6.44 -15.42 -13.77
N GLU A 192 6.86 -14.21 -14.11
CA GLU A 192 8.25 -13.91 -14.46
C GLU A 192 9.16 -13.96 -13.23
N VAL A 193 8.69 -13.47 -12.08
CA VAL A 193 9.42 -13.54 -10.80
C VAL A 193 9.69 -14.99 -10.42
N ILE A 194 8.69 -15.88 -10.37
CA ILE A 194 8.88 -17.29 -9.97
C ILE A 194 9.60 -18.15 -11.02
N ARG A 195 9.66 -17.67 -12.27
CA ARG A 195 10.51 -18.26 -13.32
C ARG A 195 11.99 -18.00 -13.04
N GLN A 196 12.30 -16.81 -12.53
CA GLN A 196 13.67 -16.37 -12.26
C GLN A 196 14.13 -16.64 -10.82
N VAL A 197 13.23 -16.60 -9.85
CA VAL A 197 13.46 -16.83 -8.41
C VAL A 197 12.43 -17.87 -7.95
N PRO A 198 12.65 -19.17 -8.23
CA PRO A 198 11.67 -20.23 -7.98
C PRO A 198 11.27 -20.41 -6.51
N GLU A 199 12.05 -19.90 -5.58
CA GLU A 199 11.81 -19.91 -4.14
C GLU A 199 11.03 -18.68 -3.63
N ALA A 200 10.61 -17.78 -4.54
CA ALA A 200 9.87 -16.57 -4.19
C ALA A 200 8.39 -16.85 -3.86
N HIS A 201 7.88 -16.24 -2.80
CA HIS A 201 6.48 -16.24 -2.42
C HIS A 201 5.97 -14.81 -2.22
N LEU A 202 4.77 -14.54 -2.70
CA LEU A 202 4.06 -13.27 -2.55
C LEU A 202 3.02 -13.40 -1.44
N ILE A 203 3.10 -12.55 -0.43
CA ILE A 203 2.13 -12.47 0.66
C ILE A 203 1.33 -11.19 0.47
N ILE A 204 0.01 -11.32 0.33
CA ILE A 204 -0.92 -10.21 0.13
C ILE A 204 -1.72 -10.05 1.43
N VAL A 205 -1.39 -9.01 2.19
CA VAL A 205 -2.08 -8.65 3.42
C VAL A 205 -3.04 -7.51 3.16
N GLY A 206 -4.32 -7.75 3.44
CA GLY A 206 -5.35 -6.75 3.16
C GLY A 206 -6.75 -7.31 2.98
N SER A 207 -7.68 -6.39 2.83
CA SER A 207 -9.07 -6.66 2.58
C SER A 207 -9.68 -5.63 1.65
N GLY A 208 -10.76 -5.99 0.97
CA GLY A 208 -11.50 -5.13 0.06
C GLY A 208 -12.28 -5.95 -0.96
N ALA A 209 -13.24 -5.31 -1.63
CA ALA A 209 -14.09 -5.99 -2.62
C ALA A 209 -13.31 -6.50 -3.84
N TYR A 210 -12.12 -5.94 -4.07
CA TYR A 210 -11.26 -6.32 -5.18
C TYR A 210 -10.51 -7.64 -4.96
N ARG A 211 -10.66 -8.27 -3.80
CA ARG A 211 -9.93 -9.49 -3.46
C ARG A 211 -10.30 -10.66 -4.37
N GLU A 212 -11.58 -10.87 -4.61
CA GLU A 212 -12.11 -12.03 -5.34
C GLU A 212 -11.64 -12.04 -6.80
N VAL A 213 -11.55 -10.87 -7.46
CA VAL A 213 -11.04 -10.76 -8.83
C VAL A 213 -9.53 -11.03 -8.91
N LEU A 214 -8.77 -10.68 -7.87
CA LEU A 214 -7.34 -10.98 -7.77
C LEU A 214 -7.09 -12.48 -7.54
N GLU A 215 -7.88 -13.12 -6.68
CA GLU A 215 -7.86 -14.58 -6.48
C GLU A 215 -8.27 -15.32 -7.78
N ALA A 216 -9.30 -14.82 -8.47
CA ALA A 216 -9.71 -15.34 -9.78
C ALA A 216 -8.58 -15.27 -10.80
N PHE A 217 -7.80 -14.17 -10.81
CA PHE A 217 -6.66 -14.01 -11.70
C PHE A 217 -5.53 -14.98 -11.38
N VAL A 218 -5.18 -15.16 -10.10
CA VAL A 218 -4.23 -16.19 -9.65
C VAL A 218 -4.66 -17.57 -10.12
N ARG A 219 -5.93 -17.94 -9.90
CA ARG A 219 -6.49 -19.21 -10.36
C ARG A 219 -6.45 -19.35 -11.88
N ALA A 220 -6.74 -18.29 -12.63
CA ALA A 220 -6.77 -18.32 -14.08
C ALA A 220 -5.38 -18.61 -14.66
N ILE A 221 -4.35 -17.97 -14.10
CA ILE A 221 -2.94 -18.25 -14.43
C ILE A 221 -2.58 -19.68 -14.06
N ASP A 222 -2.91 -20.10 -12.83
CA ASP A 222 -2.59 -21.44 -12.33
C ASP A 222 -3.19 -22.56 -13.19
N ALA A 223 -4.46 -22.41 -13.59
CA ALA A 223 -5.18 -23.36 -14.43
C ALA A 223 -4.82 -23.25 -15.94
N GLY A 224 -4.11 -22.20 -16.36
CA GLY A 224 -3.88 -21.91 -17.78
C GLY A 224 -5.16 -21.54 -18.55
N ASP A 225 -6.11 -20.90 -17.87
CA ASP A 225 -7.42 -20.52 -18.41
C ASP A 225 -7.34 -19.19 -19.15
N THR A 226 -6.96 -19.26 -20.42
CA THR A 226 -6.79 -18.07 -21.27
C THR A 226 -8.09 -17.28 -21.39
N GLY A 227 -9.25 -17.93 -21.46
CA GLY A 227 -10.54 -17.25 -21.58
C GLY A 227 -10.83 -16.37 -20.36
N LEU A 228 -10.63 -16.93 -19.17
CA LEU A 228 -10.78 -16.17 -17.92
C LEU A 228 -9.73 -15.06 -17.79
N ILE A 229 -8.48 -15.30 -18.19
CA ILE A 229 -7.43 -14.26 -18.20
C ILE A 229 -7.85 -13.06 -19.06
N GLU A 230 -8.28 -13.29 -20.31
CA GLU A 230 -8.70 -12.18 -21.19
C GLU A 230 -9.91 -11.42 -20.63
N HIS A 231 -10.88 -12.13 -20.04
CA HIS A 231 -12.04 -11.50 -19.40
C HIS A 231 -11.61 -10.58 -18.24
N LEU A 232 -10.78 -11.10 -17.32
CA LEU A 232 -10.31 -10.34 -16.17
C LEU A 232 -9.44 -9.16 -16.58
N VAL A 233 -8.63 -9.29 -17.63
CA VAL A 233 -7.84 -8.17 -18.16
C VAL A 233 -8.75 -7.10 -18.80
N ALA A 234 -9.83 -7.50 -19.47
CA ALA A 234 -10.76 -6.56 -20.12
C ALA A 234 -11.70 -5.85 -19.13
N HIS A 235 -12.06 -6.50 -18.02
CA HIS A 235 -13.12 -6.06 -17.10
C HIS A 235 -12.70 -5.95 -15.64
N GLY A 236 -11.41 -6.14 -15.35
CA GLY A 236 -10.98 -6.38 -13.98
C GLY A 236 -11.28 -5.23 -13.03
N ASN A 237 -11.24 -3.97 -13.48
CA ASN A 237 -11.60 -2.85 -12.62
C ASN A 237 -13.09 -2.81 -12.28
N ASP A 238 -13.96 -3.40 -13.11
CA ASP A 238 -15.42 -3.44 -12.90
C ASP A 238 -15.82 -4.25 -11.66
N TYR A 239 -14.92 -5.08 -11.14
CA TYR A 239 -15.14 -5.88 -9.93
C TYR A 239 -14.82 -5.14 -8.63
N ASP A 240 -14.34 -3.89 -8.69
CA ASP A 240 -14.23 -3.06 -7.49
C ASP A 240 -15.53 -2.31 -7.23
N ILE A 241 -15.79 -2.02 -5.96
CA ILE A 241 -16.93 -1.18 -5.55
C ILE A 241 -16.58 0.32 -5.59
N THR A 242 -15.38 0.66 -6.04
CA THR A 242 -14.92 2.04 -6.22
C THR A 242 -15.42 2.63 -7.54
N HIS A 243 -15.03 3.86 -7.86
CA HIS A 243 -15.48 4.58 -9.07
C HIS A 243 -14.70 4.22 -10.35
N THR A 244 -13.72 3.31 -10.28
CA THR A 244 -12.89 2.93 -11.43
C THR A 244 -13.52 1.76 -12.15
N SER A 245 -13.52 1.78 -13.48
CA SER A 245 -14.10 0.73 -14.34
C SER A 245 -13.22 0.48 -15.56
N GLY A 246 -13.46 -0.62 -16.26
CA GLY A 246 -12.79 -1.01 -17.49
C GLY A 246 -11.56 -1.91 -17.29
N PRO A 247 -10.65 -1.95 -18.29
CA PRO A 247 -9.58 -2.93 -18.36
C PRO A 247 -8.40 -2.63 -17.43
N TRP A 248 -7.62 -3.66 -17.15
CA TRP A 248 -6.25 -3.56 -16.65
C TRP A 248 -5.33 -3.19 -17.81
N THR A 249 -5.23 -1.89 -18.12
CA THR A 249 -4.51 -1.40 -19.30
C THR A 249 -3.02 -1.78 -19.30
N ASP A 250 -2.37 -1.75 -18.14
CA ASP A 250 -0.97 -2.17 -17.97
C ASP A 250 -0.77 -3.68 -18.14
N VAL A 251 -1.67 -4.50 -17.60
CA VAL A 251 -1.64 -5.96 -17.82
C VAL A 251 -1.95 -6.31 -19.27
N ALA A 252 -2.90 -5.62 -19.90
CA ALA A 252 -3.21 -5.79 -21.32
C ALA A 252 -2.00 -5.46 -22.21
N ALA A 253 -1.32 -4.34 -21.92
CA ALA A 253 -0.11 -3.95 -22.64
C ALA A 253 1.02 -4.98 -22.45
N TYR A 254 1.20 -5.49 -21.22
CA TYR A 254 2.19 -6.53 -20.93
C TYR A 254 1.91 -7.83 -21.71
N LEU A 255 0.67 -8.29 -21.73
CA LEU A 255 0.27 -9.52 -22.41
C LEU A 255 0.17 -9.38 -23.94
N ALA A 256 0.32 -8.17 -24.48
CA ALA A 256 0.45 -7.98 -25.93
C ALA A 256 1.76 -8.57 -26.48
N ASP A 257 2.80 -8.71 -25.64
CA ASP A 257 4.04 -9.38 -26.00
C ASP A 257 3.92 -10.91 -25.79
N PRO A 258 4.12 -11.74 -26.84
CA PRO A 258 4.06 -13.20 -26.72
C PRO A 258 5.06 -13.78 -25.71
N ARG A 259 6.19 -13.10 -25.46
CA ARG A 259 7.20 -13.54 -24.48
C ARG A 259 6.63 -13.52 -23.06
N HIS A 260 5.79 -12.54 -22.75
CA HIS A 260 5.13 -12.43 -21.45
C HIS A 260 3.99 -13.44 -21.30
N ARG A 261 3.27 -13.77 -22.38
CA ARG A 261 2.30 -14.88 -22.37
C ARG A 261 2.97 -16.23 -22.06
N ALA A 262 4.18 -16.45 -22.57
CA ALA A 262 4.91 -17.68 -22.30
C ALA A 262 5.29 -17.85 -20.81
N THR A 263 5.41 -16.77 -20.04
CA THR A 263 5.68 -16.87 -18.59
C THR A 263 4.45 -17.32 -17.82
N PHE A 264 3.24 -16.90 -18.24
CA PHE A 264 1.97 -17.38 -17.69
C PHE A 264 1.83 -18.88 -17.89
N ASP A 265 2.15 -19.38 -19.10
CA ASP A 265 2.12 -20.81 -19.39
C ASP A 265 3.12 -21.60 -18.54
N ALA A 266 4.31 -21.04 -18.28
CA ALA A 266 5.32 -21.65 -17.44
C ALA A 266 4.98 -21.64 -15.94
N ALA A 267 4.03 -20.79 -15.51
CA ALA A 267 3.56 -20.67 -14.13
C ALA A 267 2.34 -21.55 -13.80
N ARG A 268 1.78 -22.26 -14.78
CA ARG A 268 0.65 -23.18 -14.58
C ARG A 268 0.96 -24.22 -13.49
N GLY A 269 0.00 -24.44 -12.60
CA GLY A 269 0.11 -25.34 -11.45
C GLY A 269 1.18 -24.96 -10.43
N ARG A 270 1.68 -23.73 -10.46
CA ARG A 270 2.66 -23.19 -9.50
C ARG A 270 2.17 -21.90 -8.83
N MET A 271 1.33 -21.13 -9.51
CA MET A 271 0.94 -19.80 -9.06
C MET A 271 0.24 -19.86 -7.69
N ALA A 272 -0.62 -20.84 -7.46
CA ALA A 272 -1.33 -21.01 -6.19
C ALA A 272 -0.39 -21.30 -5.00
N ASP A 273 0.72 -22.00 -5.23
CA ASP A 273 1.73 -22.31 -4.20
C ASP A 273 2.63 -21.10 -3.88
N HIS A 274 2.71 -20.13 -4.79
CA HIS A 274 3.58 -18.96 -4.69
C HIS A 274 2.85 -17.68 -4.27
N VAL A 275 1.53 -17.69 -4.08
CA VAL A 275 0.75 -16.50 -3.69
C VAL A 275 -0.18 -16.82 -2.52
N VAL A 276 -0.08 -16.05 -1.43
CA VAL A 276 -0.89 -16.22 -0.22
C VAL A 276 -1.63 -14.93 0.10
N PHE A 277 -2.96 -14.96 0.01
CA PHE A 277 -3.83 -13.92 0.58
C PHE A 277 -4.08 -14.21 2.05
N THR A 278 -3.87 -13.26 2.96
CA THR A 278 -4.00 -13.51 4.41
C THR A 278 -5.31 -13.03 5.01
N GLY A 279 -6.07 -12.23 4.27
CA GLY A 279 -7.09 -11.34 4.83
C GLY A 279 -6.46 -10.13 5.53
N ARG A 280 -7.26 -9.41 6.33
CA ARG A 280 -6.75 -8.25 7.07
C ARG A 280 -6.00 -8.71 8.31
N LEU A 281 -4.76 -8.24 8.47
CA LEU A 281 -4.01 -8.39 9.72
C LEU A 281 -3.98 -7.05 10.45
N ASP A 282 -4.33 -7.05 11.74
CA ASP A 282 -4.08 -5.89 12.61
C ASP A 282 -2.56 -5.72 12.86
N HIS A 283 -2.14 -4.61 13.48
CA HIS A 283 -0.71 -4.36 13.69
C HIS A 283 -0.03 -5.37 14.63
N ASP A 284 -0.76 -5.99 15.56
CA ASP A 284 -0.17 -7.04 16.41
C ASP A 284 0.19 -8.27 15.58
N ARG A 285 -0.68 -8.69 14.67
CA ARG A 285 -0.46 -9.84 13.79
C ARG A 285 0.50 -9.50 12.65
N LEU A 286 0.34 -8.33 12.04
CA LEU A 286 1.20 -7.85 10.96
C LEU A 286 2.65 -7.71 11.42
N SER A 287 2.92 -7.23 12.64
CA SER A 287 4.29 -7.10 13.15
C SER A 287 5.03 -8.43 13.30
N LYS A 288 4.32 -9.56 13.25
CA LYS A 288 4.91 -10.91 13.29
C LYS A 288 5.19 -11.48 11.90
N VAL A 289 4.47 -11.02 10.87
CA VAL A 289 4.59 -11.49 9.49
C VAL A 289 5.43 -10.55 8.63
N PHE A 290 5.17 -9.24 8.71
CA PHE A 290 5.85 -8.21 7.90
C PHE A 290 7.38 -8.29 7.99
N PRO A 291 8.03 -8.29 9.18
CA PRO A 291 9.49 -8.35 9.25
C PRO A 291 10.10 -9.66 8.76
N CYS A 292 9.28 -10.70 8.51
CA CYS A 292 9.74 -11.93 7.88
C CYS A 292 9.96 -11.77 6.36
N ALA A 293 9.44 -10.72 5.72
CA ALA A 293 9.65 -10.46 4.30
C ALA A 293 11.09 -10.00 3.96
N ASP A 294 11.49 -10.22 2.71
CA ASP A 294 12.69 -9.66 2.11
C ASP A 294 12.39 -8.27 1.51
N LEU A 295 11.30 -8.18 0.75
CA LEU A 295 10.85 -6.95 0.07
C LEU A 295 9.41 -6.63 0.41
N ALA A 296 9.06 -5.35 0.40
CA ALA A 296 7.68 -4.86 0.41
C ALA A 296 7.36 -4.26 -0.96
N VAL A 297 6.18 -4.51 -1.51
CA VAL A 297 5.78 -3.96 -2.82
C VAL A 297 4.51 -3.13 -2.67
N PHE A 298 4.54 -1.89 -3.17
CA PHE A 298 3.45 -0.91 -3.10
C PHE A 298 3.13 -0.36 -4.50
N PRO A 299 2.45 -1.15 -5.36
CA PRO A 299 2.28 -0.87 -6.77
C PRO A 299 1.08 0.05 -7.06
N SER A 300 0.80 1.02 -6.19
CA SER A 300 -0.41 1.86 -6.29
C SER A 300 -0.50 2.63 -7.61
N VAL A 301 -1.72 2.74 -8.14
CA VAL A 301 -2.02 3.32 -9.47
C VAL A 301 -2.77 4.64 -9.37
N LEU A 302 -3.36 4.89 -8.21
CA LEU A 302 -4.05 6.12 -7.89
C LEU A 302 -3.26 6.91 -6.83
N PRO A 303 -3.40 8.25 -6.83
CA PRO A 303 -2.69 9.11 -5.89
C PRO A 303 -2.86 8.69 -4.43
N GLU A 304 -1.74 8.53 -3.73
CA GLU A 304 -1.69 8.31 -2.29
C GLU A 304 -1.34 9.60 -1.55
N ALA A 305 -2.04 9.85 -0.44
CA ALA A 305 -1.79 11.02 0.40
C ALA A 305 -0.49 10.89 1.19
N TYR A 306 -0.26 9.71 1.79
CA TYR A 306 0.94 9.44 2.57
C TYR A 306 1.20 7.93 2.69
N PRO A 307 2.45 7.47 2.49
CA PRO A 307 2.77 6.05 2.49
C PRO A 307 3.12 5.51 3.89
N LEU A 308 2.13 5.34 4.77
CA LEU A 308 2.34 4.77 6.12
C LEU A 308 3.06 3.41 6.08
N VAL A 309 2.62 2.54 5.18
CA VAL A 309 3.16 1.18 5.00
C VAL A 309 4.62 1.16 4.57
N LEU A 310 5.11 2.23 3.92
CA LEU A 310 6.52 2.38 3.58
C LEU A 310 7.34 2.54 4.87
N MET A 311 6.86 3.33 5.84
CA MET A 311 7.55 3.49 7.13
C MET A 311 7.51 2.22 7.99
N GLU A 312 6.41 1.49 7.95
CA GLU A 312 6.29 0.17 8.58
C GLU A 312 7.26 -0.85 7.98
N SER A 313 7.47 -0.81 6.65
CA SER A 313 8.47 -1.66 5.99
C SER A 313 9.88 -1.32 6.48
N LEU A 314 10.25 -0.04 6.52
CA LEU A 314 11.55 0.40 7.04
C LEU A 314 11.75 -0.01 8.51
N ALA A 315 10.75 0.21 9.35
CA ALA A 315 10.79 -0.15 10.77
C ALA A 315 10.95 -1.67 10.98
N SER A 316 10.39 -2.47 10.08
CA SER A 316 10.48 -3.93 10.03
C SER A 316 11.77 -4.44 9.37
N GLY A 317 12.62 -3.54 8.86
CA GLY A 317 13.83 -3.90 8.12
C GLY A 317 13.53 -4.54 6.75
N VAL A 318 12.42 -4.20 6.12
CA VAL A 318 11.97 -4.73 4.83
C VAL A 318 12.10 -3.66 3.76
N LEU A 319 12.85 -3.96 2.69
CA LEU A 319 13.17 -2.99 1.64
C LEU A 319 11.92 -2.70 0.78
N PRO A 320 11.47 -1.44 0.66
CA PRO A 320 10.29 -1.12 -0.13
C PRO A 320 10.61 -0.96 -1.62
N CYS A 321 9.69 -1.44 -2.46
CA CYS A 321 9.53 -1.09 -3.86
C CYS A 321 8.17 -0.41 -4.02
N ALA A 322 8.10 0.79 -4.58
CA ALA A 322 6.87 1.55 -4.61
C ALA A 322 6.69 2.28 -5.94
N SER A 323 5.43 2.49 -6.34
CA SER A 323 5.10 3.36 -7.47
C SER A 323 5.69 4.75 -7.29
N ASP A 324 6.31 5.27 -8.34
CA ASP A 324 6.80 6.66 -8.38
C ASP A 324 5.63 7.63 -8.60
N LEU A 325 4.73 7.66 -7.62
CA LEU A 325 3.46 8.36 -7.66
C LEU A 325 3.20 9.05 -6.33
N THR A 326 3.00 10.37 -6.37
CA THR A 326 2.53 11.18 -5.22
C THR A 326 3.30 10.89 -3.93
N GLY A 327 2.61 10.60 -2.81
CA GLY A 327 3.26 10.36 -1.51
C GLY A 327 4.27 9.21 -1.51
N LEU A 328 4.05 8.14 -2.29
CA LEU A 328 5.02 7.04 -2.42
C LEU A 328 6.31 7.49 -3.14
N GLY A 329 6.16 8.23 -4.25
CA GLY A 329 7.30 8.77 -5.00
C GLY A 329 8.09 9.84 -4.22
N GLU A 330 7.42 10.65 -3.40
CA GLU A 330 8.08 11.55 -2.44
C GLU A 330 8.83 10.75 -1.36
N GLY A 331 8.21 9.71 -0.79
CA GLY A 331 8.88 8.83 0.17
C GLY A 331 10.16 8.19 -0.38
N LEU A 332 10.17 7.75 -1.64
CA LEU A 332 11.38 7.22 -2.29
C LEU A 332 12.44 8.30 -2.51
N ARG A 333 12.06 9.53 -2.89
CA ARG A 333 13.00 10.67 -3.00
C ARG A 333 13.59 11.05 -1.65
N ASP A 334 12.81 11.00 -0.58
CA ASP A 334 13.30 11.26 0.78
C ASP A 334 14.26 10.17 1.27
N LEU A 335 14.13 8.93 0.77
CA LEU A 335 15.05 7.83 1.05
C LEU A 335 16.37 7.92 0.29
N GLU A 336 16.39 8.54 -0.89
CA GLU A 336 17.59 8.68 -1.72
C GLU A 336 18.81 9.25 -0.96
N PRO A 337 18.74 10.38 -0.23
CA PRO A 337 19.88 10.87 0.55
C PRO A 337 20.23 9.99 1.76
N LEU A 338 19.32 9.11 2.21
CA LEU A 338 19.49 8.26 3.39
C LEU A 338 20.03 6.86 3.06
N LEU A 339 19.71 6.34 1.88
CA LEU A 339 19.93 4.97 1.45
C LEU A 339 20.71 4.85 0.13
N GLY A 340 20.83 5.94 -0.65
CA GLY A 340 21.44 5.94 -1.99
C GLY A 340 22.93 5.55 -2.03
N ALA A 341 23.64 5.65 -0.90
CA ALA A 341 25.00 5.14 -0.78
C ALA A 341 25.07 3.61 -0.65
N ASP A 342 23.98 2.99 -0.20
CA ASP A 342 23.90 1.56 0.09
C ASP A 342 23.22 0.77 -1.05
N ILE A 343 22.30 1.40 -1.78
CA ILE A 343 21.62 0.82 -2.95
C ILE A 343 21.14 1.92 -3.90
N ASP A 344 21.12 1.61 -5.20
CA ASP A 344 20.48 2.45 -6.20
C ASP A 344 18.96 2.50 -5.96
N VAL A 345 18.47 3.66 -5.50
CA VAL A 345 17.05 3.88 -5.16
C VAL A 345 16.15 3.83 -6.38
N ASP A 346 16.67 4.03 -7.60
CA ASP A 346 15.86 3.90 -8.81
C ASP A 346 15.38 2.47 -9.04
N ARG A 347 16.10 1.46 -8.52
CA ARG A 347 15.65 0.06 -8.52
C ARG A 347 14.38 -0.16 -7.67
N LEU A 348 14.11 0.73 -6.71
CA LEU A 348 12.94 0.68 -5.84
C LEU A 348 11.71 1.37 -6.46
N ARG A 349 11.90 2.15 -7.53
CA ARG A 349 10.84 2.92 -8.19
C ARG A 349 10.11 2.04 -9.20
N LEU A 350 8.80 1.89 -9.02
CA LEU A 350 7.93 1.22 -9.99
C LEU A 350 7.35 2.29 -10.94
N PRO A 351 7.58 2.18 -12.27
CA PRO A 351 7.12 3.20 -13.20
C PRO A 351 5.60 3.15 -13.39
N MET A 352 5.04 4.28 -13.79
CA MET A 352 3.59 4.46 -13.94
C MET A 352 3.07 4.24 -15.35
N ALA A 353 3.96 4.17 -16.36
CA ALA A 353 3.57 4.01 -17.75
C ALA A 353 3.12 2.56 -18.02
N ASP A 354 1.89 2.40 -18.49
CA ASP A 354 1.21 1.11 -18.67
C ASP A 354 2.02 0.09 -19.49
N ASP A 355 2.72 0.54 -20.53
CA ASP A 355 3.45 -0.29 -21.48
C ASP A 355 4.71 -0.93 -20.90
N ILE A 356 5.29 -0.36 -19.84
CA ILE A 356 6.51 -0.86 -19.20
C ILE A 356 6.28 -1.36 -17.78
N ARG A 357 5.15 -1.01 -17.15
CA ARG A 357 4.97 -1.14 -15.71
C ARG A 357 5.07 -2.56 -15.19
N VAL A 358 4.34 -3.51 -15.76
CA VAL A 358 4.36 -4.91 -15.28
C VAL A 358 5.73 -5.54 -15.48
N ALA A 359 6.38 -5.28 -16.61
CA ALA A 359 7.74 -5.74 -16.88
C ALA A 359 8.75 -5.16 -15.88
N ALA A 360 8.67 -3.85 -15.61
CA ALA A 360 9.54 -3.18 -14.65
C ALA A 360 9.31 -3.68 -13.21
N ILE A 361 8.06 -3.98 -12.82
CA ILE A 361 7.78 -4.62 -11.52
C ILE A 361 8.51 -5.96 -11.43
N ALA A 362 8.41 -6.81 -12.47
CA ALA A 362 9.11 -8.09 -12.49
C ALA A 362 10.64 -7.91 -12.38
N ASP A 363 11.20 -7.01 -13.18
CA ASP A 363 12.64 -6.74 -13.23
C ASP A 363 13.17 -6.19 -11.90
N SER A 364 12.48 -5.23 -11.28
CA SER A 364 12.82 -4.69 -9.96
C SER A 364 12.81 -5.78 -8.89
N LEU A 365 11.74 -6.56 -8.80
CA LEU A 365 11.62 -7.63 -7.80
C LEU A 365 12.70 -8.70 -8.01
N VAL A 366 12.91 -9.19 -9.24
CA VAL A 366 13.94 -10.19 -9.54
C VAL A 366 15.34 -9.66 -9.22
N SER A 367 15.63 -8.43 -9.64
CA SER A 367 16.93 -7.79 -9.39
C SER A 367 17.24 -7.70 -7.89
N LEU A 368 16.26 -7.28 -7.09
CA LEU A 368 16.43 -7.08 -5.65
C LEU A 368 16.44 -8.40 -4.88
N LEU A 369 15.60 -9.38 -5.22
CA LEU A 369 15.58 -10.68 -4.54
C LEU A 369 16.88 -11.47 -4.72
N ARG A 370 17.56 -11.27 -5.86
CA ARG A 370 18.86 -11.89 -6.18
C ARG A 370 20.06 -11.12 -5.63
N ASP A 371 19.87 -9.90 -5.14
CA ASP A 371 20.95 -9.07 -4.67
C ASP A 371 21.39 -9.45 -3.24
N PRO A 372 22.62 -9.95 -3.05
CA PRO A 372 23.09 -10.37 -1.74
C PRO A 372 23.31 -9.19 -0.77
N ALA A 373 23.29 -7.94 -1.25
CA ALA A 373 23.36 -6.76 -0.42
C ALA A 373 22.02 -6.45 0.28
N VAL A 374 20.88 -6.80 -0.33
CA VAL A 374 19.54 -6.44 0.19
C VAL A 374 19.32 -6.93 1.63
N PRO A 375 19.61 -8.20 2.00
CA PRO A 375 19.51 -8.65 3.40
C PRO A 375 20.40 -7.89 4.38
N ARG A 376 21.47 -7.24 3.92
CA ARG A 376 22.41 -6.47 4.77
C ARG A 376 21.90 -5.06 5.05
N LEU A 377 20.91 -4.58 4.31
CA LEU A 377 20.31 -3.25 4.51
C LEU A 377 19.36 -3.21 5.69
N ARG A 378 18.88 -4.36 6.20
CA ARG A 378 17.85 -4.42 7.25
C ARG A 378 18.16 -3.56 8.48
N PRO A 379 19.39 -3.56 9.06
CA PRO A 379 19.73 -2.67 10.18
C PRO A 379 19.71 -1.19 9.78
N ARG A 380 20.13 -0.86 8.55
CA ARG A 380 20.13 0.50 8.02
C ARG A 380 18.70 1.03 7.82
N LEU A 381 17.81 0.22 7.25
CA LEU A 381 16.39 0.57 7.12
C LEU A 381 15.76 0.84 8.48
N ARG A 382 16.08 0.00 9.48
CA ARG A 382 15.65 0.17 10.86
C ARG A 382 16.17 1.47 11.48
N GLU A 383 17.46 1.76 11.29
CA GLU A 383 18.08 3.00 11.77
C GLU A 383 17.37 4.24 11.21
N ILE A 384 17.08 4.23 9.90
CA ILE A 384 16.33 5.29 9.21
C ILE A 384 14.95 5.46 9.85
N ALA A 385 14.20 4.37 10.04
CA ALA A 385 12.87 4.40 10.66
C ALA A 385 12.90 5.02 12.06
N VAL A 386 13.81 4.57 12.93
CA VAL A 386 13.94 5.07 14.31
C VAL A 386 14.37 6.54 14.35
N THR A 387 15.29 6.94 13.49
CA THR A 387 15.89 8.28 13.51
C THR A 387 14.96 9.34 12.95
N PHE A 388 14.22 9.03 11.88
CA PHE A 388 13.47 10.02 11.12
C PHE A 388 11.94 9.85 11.19
N TYR A 389 11.45 8.64 11.44
CA TYR A 389 10.04 8.29 11.25
C TYR A 389 9.35 7.76 12.52
N ASP A 390 10.05 7.56 13.65
CA ASP A 390 9.41 7.17 14.90
C ASP A 390 8.40 8.21 15.38
N TRP A 391 7.28 7.77 15.98
CA TRP A 391 6.26 8.67 16.52
C TRP A 391 6.81 9.70 17.51
N ARG A 392 7.86 9.40 18.29
CA ARG A 392 8.48 10.37 19.19
C ARG A 392 9.17 11.51 18.42
N VAL A 393 9.80 11.19 17.28
CA VAL A 393 10.41 12.18 16.40
C VAL A 393 9.35 13.07 15.78
N ARG A 394 8.27 12.46 15.25
CA ARG A 394 7.13 13.19 14.67
C ARG A 394 6.40 14.06 15.69
N ALA A 395 6.20 13.57 16.91
CA ALA A 395 5.61 14.35 17.98
C ALA A 395 6.45 15.59 18.31
N GLY A 396 7.78 15.46 18.38
CA GLY A 396 8.69 16.59 18.57
C GLY A 396 8.64 17.62 17.43
N GLN A 397 8.55 17.16 16.18
CA GLN A 397 8.36 18.02 15.01
C GLN A 397 7.01 18.75 15.06
N MET A 398 5.94 18.04 15.42
CA MET A 398 4.59 18.60 15.55
C MET A 398 4.53 19.69 16.62
N VAL A 399 5.16 19.48 17.78
CA VAL A 399 5.24 20.51 18.85
C VAL A 399 5.97 21.76 18.39
N ARG A 400 7.06 21.62 17.61
CA ARG A 400 7.75 22.77 17.01
C ARG A 400 6.86 23.51 16.02
N ALA A 401 6.21 22.80 15.10
CA ALA A 401 5.27 23.39 14.15
C ALA A 401 4.13 24.14 14.85
N TYR A 402 3.56 23.57 15.92
CA TYR A 402 2.57 24.28 16.73
C TYR A 402 3.10 25.56 17.36
N THR A 403 4.37 25.57 17.78
CA THR A 403 4.97 26.74 18.43
C THR A 403 5.23 27.84 17.41
N GLU A 404 5.74 27.48 16.23
CA GLU A 404 6.05 28.40 15.14
C GLU A 404 4.80 29.01 14.49
N LEU A 405 3.72 28.22 14.37
CA LEU A 405 2.48 28.66 13.71
C LEU A 405 1.49 29.33 14.65
N ALA A 406 1.60 29.13 15.97
CA ALA A 406 0.68 29.71 16.96
C ALA A 406 1.16 31.05 17.55
N THR A 407 2.37 31.49 17.19
CA THR A 407 2.93 32.81 17.52
C THR A 407 2.76 33.77 16.37
#